data_AF-M9R324-F1
#
_entry.id   AF-M9R324-F1
#
_cell.length_a   1.000
_cell.length_b   1.000
_cell.length_c   1.000
_cell.angle_alpha   90.00
_cell.angle_beta   90.00
_cell.angle_gamma   90.00
#
_symmetry.space_group_name_H-M   'P 1'
#
loop_
_entity.id
_entity.type
_entity.pdbx_description
1 polymer ?
#
loop_
_entity_poly.entity_id
_entity_poly.type
_entity_poly.pdbx_seq_one_letter_code
_entity_poly.pdbx_strand_id
1 'polypeptide(L)'
;MLRKNSNKARAFNPFLRAGTDRMKELIVEVQKQVEGYEHYYKLRNRARRAVDQATFERILEAIICDLCVCVLQPEFDAIHLPLSNKVLRQKSRYKGVALGKTLPDILHILMAEEMEFVGLKTGTSKFIITDEMMNVAFAGGVQTTVWAEHKLLSRIKRFGICFEDIAQDPEEEAIILREPKDRPDQRAKAKEYKDTPETLALRAQLTDINTWLANADLHCDLPEVNTQDRYLRRIFNNSDFAQGGRLYGGFWQSMSSQDRQEHIMIDGECKTHSNNGPQKRLRHSAVVAE
;
A
#
# COMPACT_ATOMS: atom_id res chain seq x y z
N MET A 1 4.88 6.37 -33.90
CA MET A 1 4.06 5.35 -33.23
C MET A 1 3.92 5.73 -31.77
N LEU A 2 2.79 6.34 -31.40
CA LEU A 2 2.47 6.63 -30.00
C LEU A 2 2.36 5.29 -29.26
N ARG A 3 3.25 5.04 -28.29
CA ARG A 3 3.07 3.94 -27.34
C ARG A 3 1.68 4.13 -26.74
N LYS A 4 0.80 3.15 -26.92
CA LYS A 4 -0.39 3.02 -26.08
C LYS A 4 0.12 2.87 -24.64
N ASN A 5 0.27 3.98 -23.91
CA ASN A 5 0.41 3.93 -22.46
C ASN A 5 -0.89 3.32 -21.97
N SER A 6 -0.84 2.03 -21.67
CA SER A 6 -1.89 1.42 -20.86
C SER A 6 -1.79 2.11 -19.51
N ASN A 7 -2.85 2.80 -19.08
CA ASN A 7 -2.96 3.32 -17.71
C ASN A 7 -2.62 2.17 -16.76
N LYS A 8 -1.42 2.17 -16.18
CA LYS A 8 -0.99 1.16 -15.22
C LYS A 8 -1.40 1.65 -13.85
N ALA A 9 -2.50 1.09 -13.35
CA ALA A 9 -2.91 1.33 -11.98
C ALA A 9 -2.29 0.27 -11.06
N ARG A 10 -1.70 0.67 -9.93
CA ARG A 10 -1.34 -0.24 -8.84
C ARG A 10 -2.49 -0.40 -7.85
N ALA A 11 -2.51 -1.48 -7.08
CA ALA A 11 -3.53 -1.65 -6.04
C ALA A 11 -3.32 -0.64 -4.92
N PHE A 12 -4.40 -0.02 -4.44
CA PHE A 12 -4.35 0.88 -3.30
C PHE A 12 -3.78 0.18 -2.06
N ASN A 13 -2.76 0.77 -1.44
CA ASN A 13 -2.16 0.32 -0.20
C ASN A 13 -2.73 1.13 0.99
N PRO A 14 -3.71 0.59 1.75
CA PRO A 14 -4.34 1.29 2.87
C PRO A 14 -3.44 1.38 4.11
N PHE A 15 -2.20 0.90 4.02
CA PHE A 15 -1.23 0.87 5.10
C PHE A 15 -0.09 1.86 4.88
N LEU A 16 -0.14 2.74 3.88
CA LEU A 16 0.87 3.81 3.77
C LEU A 16 0.59 4.96 4.75
N ARG A 17 1.66 5.55 5.27
CA ARG A 17 1.66 6.62 6.28
C ARG A 17 2.76 7.64 6.00
N ALA A 18 2.63 8.82 6.60
CA ALA A 18 3.69 9.82 6.58
C ALA A 18 4.89 9.34 7.43
N GLY A 19 6.04 9.16 6.79
CA GLY A 19 7.29 8.72 7.43
C GLY A 19 8.10 9.87 8.04
N THR A 20 8.00 11.07 7.46
CA THR A 20 8.77 12.25 7.86
C THR A 20 7.86 13.45 8.16
N ASP A 21 8.43 14.49 8.76
CA ASP A 21 7.67 15.70 9.08
C ASP A 21 7.23 16.47 7.84
N ARG A 22 7.99 16.42 6.73
CA ARG A 22 7.58 17.03 5.45
C ARG A 22 6.29 16.40 4.91
N MET A 23 6.17 15.07 4.96
CA MET A 23 4.94 14.41 4.55
C MET A 23 3.79 14.73 5.50
N LYS A 24 4.04 14.77 6.82
CA LYS A 24 3.03 15.16 7.80
C LYS A 24 2.51 16.57 7.56
N GLU A 25 3.39 17.52 7.25
CA GLU A 25 3.00 18.90 6.90
C GLU A 25 2.11 18.95 5.65
N LEU A 26 2.43 18.17 4.62
CA LEU A 26 1.58 18.01 3.44
C LEU A 26 0.20 17.47 3.83
N ILE A 27 0.14 16.38 4.60
CA ILE A 27 -1.12 15.79 5.07
C ILE A 27 -1.94 16.80 5.88
N VAL A 28 -1.33 17.52 6.81
CA VAL A 28 -1.99 18.54 7.64
C VAL A 28 -2.56 19.67 6.77
N GLU A 29 -1.86 20.08 5.72
CA GLU A 29 -2.39 21.08 4.79
C GLU A 29 -3.60 20.57 4.01
N VAL A 30 -3.55 19.34 3.50
CA VAL A 30 -4.70 18.74 2.80
C VAL A 30 -5.87 18.57 3.77
N GLN A 31 -5.61 18.12 5.00
CA GLN A 31 -6.62 17.97 6.05
C GLN A 31 -7.34 19.29 6.33
N LYS A 32 -6.60 20.38 6.57
CA LYS A 32 -7.19 21.71 6.83
C LYS A 32 -8.08 22.16 5.68
N GLN A 33 -7.70 21.88 4.43
CA GLN A 33 -8.52 22.23 3.28
C GLN A 33 -9.80 21.39 3.19
N VAL A 34 -9.71 20.08 3.46
CA VAL A 34 -10.88 19.20 3.50
C VAL A 34 -11.84 19.60 4.62
N GLU A 35 -11.33 19.87 5.83
CA GLU A 35 -12.15 20.33 6.95
C GLU A 35 -12.76 21.72 6.70
N GLY A 36 -12.01 22.63 6.06
CA GLY A 36 -12.51 23.92 5.60
C GLY A 36 -13.62 23.79 4.56
N TYR A 37 -13.48 22.87 3.61
CA TYR A 37 -14.50 22.55 2.61
C TYR A 37 -15.78 22.03 3.27
N GLU A 38 -15.65 21.08 4.20
CA GLU A 38 -16.78 20.55 4.95
C GLU A 38 -17.50 21.61 5.78
N HIS A 39 -16.75 22.54 6.38
CA HIS A 39 -17.29 23.65 7.14
C HIS A 39 -18.06 24.63 6.24
N TYR A 40 -17.45 25.05 5.13
CA TYR A 40 -18.04 26.00 4.19
C TYR A 40 -19.34 25.45 3.56
N TYR A 41 -19.30 24.20 3.10
CA TYR A 41 -20.45 23.54 2.48
C TYR A 41 -21.41 22.89 3.49
N LYS A 42 -21.16 23.01 4.80
CA LYS A 42 -21.97 22.45 5.88
C LYS A 42 -22.27 20.95 5.69
N LEU A 43 -21.27 20.19 5.23
CA LEU A 43 -21.43 18.75 4.94
C LEU A 43 -21.67 17.90 6.19
N ARG A 44 -21.46 18.48 7.39
CA ARG A 44 -21.61 17.80 8.66
C ARG A 44 -22.56 18.54 9.59
N ASN A 45 -23.54 17.82 10.12
CA ASN A 45 -24.45 18.33 11.16
C ASN A 45 -23.81 18.32 12.56
N ARG A 46 -22.75 17.54 12.76
CA ARG A 46 -22.07 17.36 14.06
C ARG A 46 -20.57 17.21 13.85
N ALA A 47 -19.80 17.71 14.83
CA ALA A 47 -18.36 17.47 14.91
C ALA A 47 -18.06 15.97 14.89
N ARG A 48 -16.91 15.58 14.30
CA ARG A 48 -16.41 14.20 14.39
C ARG A 48 -16.14 13.86 15.86
N ARG A 49 -16.49 12.63 16.26
CA ARG A 49 -15.97 12.06 17.51
C ARG A 49 -14.49 11.76 17.33
N ALA A 50 -13.72 11.68 18.41
CA ALA A 50 -12.28 11.42 18.34
C ALA A 50 -11.93 10.17 17.49
N VAL A 51 -12.66 9.07 17.64
CA VAL A 51 -12.46 7.84 16.85
C VAL A 51 -12.79 8.04 15.36
N ASP A 52 -13.83 8.82 15.06
CA ASP A 52 -14.21 9.12 13.68
C ASP A 52 -13.21 10.08 13.02
N GLN A 53 -12.63 11.00 13.81
CA GLN A 53 -11.56 11.91 13.39
C GLN A 53 -10.30 11.12 13.03
N ALA A 54 -9.84 10.24 13.92
CA ALA A 54 -8.67 9.39 13.66
C ALA A 54 -8.86 8.49 12.42
N THR A 55 -10.08 7.97 12.21
CA THR A 55 -10.40 7.18 11.00
C THR A 55 -10.35 8.05 9.75
N PHE A 56 -10.91 9.26 9.79
CA PHE A 56 -10.86 10.21 8.69
C PHE A 56 -9.42 10.60 8.32
N GLU A 57 -8.61 10.94 9.31
CA GLU A 57 -7.19 11.28 9.14
C GLU A 57 -6.41 10.11 8.55
N ARG A 58 -6.64 8.89 9.05
CA ARG A 58 -5.96 7.70 8.53
C ARG A 58 -6.30 7.40 7.07
N ILE A 59 -7.57 7.57 6.67
CA ILE A 59 -7.99 7.38 5.28
C ILE A 59 -7.32 8.43 4.38
N LEU A 60 -7.37 9.70 4.78
CA LEU A 60 -6.77 10.80 4.03
C LEU A 60 -5.26 10.59 3.87
N GLU A 61 -4.57 10.24 4.98
CA GLU A 61 -3.14 9.95 5.00
C GLU A 61 -2.77 8.86 3.98
N ALA A 62 -3.47 7.71 4.01
CA ALA A 62 -3.15 6.61 3.09
C ALA A 62 -3.38 6.98 1.61
N ILE A 63 -4.49 7.67 1.29
CA ILE A 63 -4.78 8.10 -0.09
C ILE A 63 -3.66 9.00 -0.60
N ILE A 64 -3.30 10.01 0.16
CA ILE A 64 -2.30 10.98 -0.26
C ILE A 64 -0.91 10.34 -0.33
N CYS A 65 -0.54 9.48 0.62
CA CYS A 65 0.72 8.73 0.56
C CYS A 65 0.81 7.84 -0.68
N ASP A 66 -0.21 7.03 -0.98
CA ASP A 66 -0.16 6.11 -2.12
C ASP A 66 -0.19 6.84 -3.47
N LEU A 67 -0.89 7.97 -3.56
CA LEU A 67 -0.83 8.84 -4.73
C LEU A 67 0.56 9.48 -4.89
N CYS A 68 1.26 9.82 -3.80
CA CYS A 68 2.65 10.27 -3.89
C CYS A 68 3.56 9.16 -4.42
N VAL A 69 3.37 7.90 -3.96
CA VAL A 69 4.10 6.74 -4.52
C VAL A 69 3.87 6.62 -6.03
N CYS A 70 2.62 6.74 -6.51
CA CYS A 70 2.34 6.74 -7.95
C CYS A 70 3.07 7.85 -8.70
N VAL A 71 3.08 9.08 -8.18
CA VAL A 71 3.76 10.21 -8.83
C VAL A 71 5.28 10.00 -8.88
N LEU A 72 5.84 9.33 -7.87
CA LEU A 72 7.27 9.05 -7.77
C LEU A 72 7.70 7.81 -8.58
N GLN A 73 6.78 6.90 -8.91
CA GLN A 73 7.03 5.68 -9.70
C GLN A 73 6.54 5.85 -11.16
N PRO A 74 7.43 6.06 -12.15
CA PRO A 74 7.02 6.31 -13.53
C PRO A 74 6.22 5.18 -14.19
N GLU A 75 6.22 3.97 -13.62
CA GLU A 75 5.42 2.86 -14.14
C GLU A 75 3.93 2.96 -13.81
N PHE A 76 3.52 3.82 -12.87
CA PHE A 76 2.13 3.92 -12.42
C PHE A 76 1.55 5.33 -12.59
N ASP A 77 0.36 5.41 -13.18
CA ASP A 77 -0.34 6.69 -13.36
C ASP A 77 -1.49 6.86 -12.36
N ALA A 78 -1.87 5.79 -11.65
CA ALA A 78 -3.02 5.75 -10.78
C ALA A 78 -2.93 4.63 -9.73
N ILE A 79 -3.78 4.73 -8.71
CA ILE A 79 -4.15 3.61 -7.83
C ILE A 79 -5.52 3.08 -8.23
N HIS A 80 -5.77 1.78 -8.06
CA HIS A 80 -7.09 1.18 -8.18
C HIS A 80 -7.60 0.69 -6.83
N LEU A 81 -8.88 0.93 -6.54
CA LEU A 81 -9.49 0.58 -5.25
C LEU A 81 -10.98 0.23 -5.37
N PRO A 82 -11.50 -0.61 -4.46
CA PRO A 82 -12.92 -0.91 -4.40
C PRO A 82 -13.70 0.21 -3.68
N LEU A 83 -14.83 0.65 -4.26
CA LEU A 83 -15.78 1.56 -3.62
C LEU A 83 -17.05 0.88 -3.09
N SER A 84 -17.18 -0.44 -3.28
CA SER A 84 -18.39 -1.17 -2.84
C SER A 84 -18.46 -1.26 -1.32
N ASN A 85 -19.61 -0.87 -0.76
CA ASN A 85 -19.93 -1.05 0.66
C ASN A 85 -19.76 -2.51 1.15
N LYS A 86 -19.96 -3.50 0.27
CA LYS A 86 -19.72 -4.92 0.59
C LYS A 86 -18.27 -5.17 1.00
N VAL A 87 -17.32 -4.51 0.34
CA VAL A 87 -15.88 -4.61 0.64
C VAL A 87 -15.50 -3.66 1.77
N LEU A 88 -15.90 -2.39 1.68
CA LEU A 88 -15.49 -1.35 2.64
C LEU A 88 -15.97 -1.61 4.07
N ARG A 89 -17.08 -2.34 4.26
CA ARG A 89 -17.61 -2.69 5.58
C ARG A 89 -17.11 -4.03 6.12
N GLN A 90 -16.48 -4.85 5.28
CA GLN A 90 -15.94 -6.14 5.72
C GLN A 90 -14.83 -5.92 6.75
N LYS A 91 -14.88 -6.65 7.86
CA LYS A 91 -13.79 -6.69 8.83
C LYS A 91 -12.83 -7.81 8.44
N SER A 92 -11.55 -7.53 8.50
CA SER A 92 -10.48 -8.51 8.27
C SER A 92 -9.21 -7.99 8.93
N ARG A 93 -8.39 -8.88 9.48
CA ARG A 93 -7.05 -8.50 10.00
C ARG A 93 -6.12 -7.98 8.91
N TYR A 94 -6.36 -8.38 7.67
CA TYR A 94 -5.57 -7.97 6.51
C TYR A 94 -6.07 -6.69 5.85
N LYS A 95 -7.13 -6.07 6.39
CA LYS A 95 -7.73 -4.86 5.81
C LYS A 95 -7.35 -3.63 6.64
N GLY A 96 -6.56 -2.75 6.05
CA GLY A 96 -6.20 -1.48 6.68
C GLY A 96 -7.41 -0.60 6.95
N VAL A 97 -7.34 0.18 8.03
CA VAL A 97 -8.41 1.09 8.47
C VAL A 97 -8.75 2.11 7.39
N ALA A 98 -7.76 2.52 6.59
CA ALA A 98 -7.94 3.44 5.49
C ALA A 98 -8.87 2.90 4.37
N LEU A 99 -9.01 1.57 4.23
CA LEU A 99 -10.01 0.97 3.33
C LEU A 99 -11.37 0.87 4.02
N GLY A 100 -11.89 2.03 4.43
CA GLY A 100 -13.09 2.20 5.24
C GLY A 100 -14.29 2.73 4.47
N LYS A 101 -15.46 2.67 5.10
CA LYS A 101 -16.76 3.07 4.50
C LYS A 101 -16.88 4.55 4.12
N THR A 102 -16.07 5.42 4.72
CA THR A 102 -16.04 6.88 4.46
C THR A 102 -15.02 7.27 3.41
N LEU A 103 -14.23 6.31 2.88
CA LEU A 103 -13.28 6.56 1.79
C LEU A 103 -13.95 7.19 0.55
N PRO A 104 -15.14 6.76 0.09
CA PRO A 104 -15.81 7.40 -1.04
C PRO A 104 -16.15 8.87 -0.79
N ASP A 105 -16.59 9.22 0.42
CA ASP A 105 -16.96 10.59 0.77
C ASP A 105 -15.73 11.52 0.76
N ILE A 106 -14.59 11.02 1.27
CA ILE A 106 -13.32 11.75 1.26
C ILE A 106 -12.83 11.96 -0.17
N LEU A 107 -12.89 10.94 -1.02
CA LEU A 107 -12.54 11.08 -2.44
C LEU A 107 -13.41 12.11 -3.14
N HIS A 108 -14.71 12.15 -2.85
CA HIS A 108 -15.61 13.14 -3.45
C HIS A 108 -15.21 14.58 -3.10
N ILE A 109 -14.79 14.84 -1.86
CA ILE A 109 -14.28 16.17 -1.46
C ILE A 109 -12.95 16.47 -2.16
N LEU A 110 -12.02 15.52 -2.23
CA LEU A 110 -10.71 15.73 -2.89
C LEU A 110 -10.83 15.99 -4.40
N MET A 111 -11.91 15.53 -5.02
CA MET A 111 -12.23 15.73 -6.43
C MET A 111 -12.99 17.03 -6.73
N ALA A 112 -13.54 17.72 -5.72
CA ALA A 112 -14.33 18.92 -5.95
C ALA A 112 -13.54 19.96 -6.77
N GLU A 113 -14.22 20.76 -7.58
CA GLU A 113 -13.61 21.72 -8.52
C GLU A 113 -12.72 22.75 -7.80
N GLU A 114 -13.02 23.09 -6.56
CA GLU A 114 -12.20 24.02 -5.76
C GLU A 114 -11.05 23.32 -5.02
N MET A 115 -11.11 21.99 -4.95
CA MET A 115 -10.15 21.14 -4.25
C MET A 115 -9.11 20.57 -5.20
N GLU A 116 -9.49 19.95 -6.31
CA GLU A 116 -8.61 19.46 -7.40
C GLU A 116 -7.32 18.77 -6.93
N PHE A 117 -7.41 18.01 -5.83
CA PHE A 117 -6.30 17.19 -5.35
C PHE A 117 -6.23 15.87 -6.09
N VAL A 118 -7.39 15.35 -6.51
CA VAL A 118 -7.52 13.99 -7.00
C VAL A 118 -8.49 13.93 -8.18
N GLY A 119 -8.12 13.15 -9.20
CA GLY A 119 -9.02 12.75 -10.28
C GLY A 119 -9.46 11.30 -10.08
N LEU A 120 -10.67 10.97 -10.53
CA LEU A 120 -11.25 9.64 -10.38
C LEU A 120 -12.01 9.21 -11.62
N LYS A 121 -11.83 7.94 -11.98
CA LYS A 121 -12.62 7.26 -12.99
C LYS A 121 -13.27 6.04 -12.37
N THR A 122 -14.60 6.08 -12.28
CA THR A 122 -15.39 4.99 -11.70
C THR A 122 -15.22 3.70 -12.49
N GLY A 123 -15.03 2.61 -11.76
CA GLY A 123 -14.95 1.28 -12.35
C GLY A 123 -16.24 0.88 -13.05
N THR A 124 -16.11 0.02 -14.07
CA THR A 124 -17.26 -0.53 -14.80
C THR A 124 -17.21 -2.05 -14.78
N SER A 125 -18.34 -2.68 -14.48
CA SER A 125 -18.52 -4.12 -14.64
C SER A 125 -19.11 -4.38 -16.03
N LYS A 126 -18.47 -5.26 -16.79
CA LYS A 126 -19.01 -5.78 -18.04
C LYS A 126 -19.81 -7.03 -17.75
N PHE A 127 -20.97 -7.09 -18.36
CA PHE A 127 -21.87 -8.22 -18.28
C PHE A 127 -22.20 -8.66 -19.71
N ILE A 128 -22.21 -9.96 -19.96
CA ILE A 128 -22.63 -10.53 -21.23
C ILE A 128 -23.91 -11.34 -21.03
N ILE A 129 -24.79 -11.27 -22.02
CA ILE A 129 -25.98 -12.10 -22.07
C ILE A 129 -25.55 -13.48 -22.57
N THR A 130 -25.87 -14.52 -21.80
CA THR A 130 -25.38 -15.88 -22.06
C THR A 130 -26.37 -16.75 -22.82
N ASP A 131 -27.63 -16.36 -22.92
CA ASP A 131 -28.66 -17.16 -23.58
C ASP A 131 -29.89 -16.36 -24.02
N GLU A 132 -30.78 -17.04 -24.75
CA GLU A 132 -32.08 -16.53 -25.24
C GLU A 132 -33.07 -16.20 -24.09
N MET A 133 -32.79 -16.69 -22.87
CA MET A 133 -33.55 -16.36 -21.67
C MET A 133 -33.05 -15.06 -21.00
N MET A 134 -32.13 -14.34 -21.65
CA MET A 134 -31.53 -13.09 -21.16
C MET A 134 -30.77 -13.25 -19.84
N ASN A 135 -30.22 -14.44 -19.54
CA ASN A 135 -29.37 -14.60 -18.37
C ASN A 135 -28.06 -13.81 -18.56
N VAL A 136 -27.58 -13.22 -17.46
CA VAL A 136 -26.46 -12.28 -17.49
C VAL A 136 -25.28 -12.86 -16.70
N ALA A 137 -24.13 -13.06 -17.34
CA ALA A 137 -22.90 -13.45 -16.69
C ALA A 137 -21.91 -12.27 -16.58
N PHE A 138 -21.17 -12.23 -15.48
CA PHE A 138 -20.08 -11.27 -15.30
C PHE A 138 -18.95 -11.58 -16.28
N ALA A 139 -18.62 -10.62 -17.14
CA ALA A 139 -17.62 -10.73 -18.21
C ALA A 139 -16.29 -10.03 -17.86
N GLY A 140 -16.13 -9.60 -16.62
CA GLY A 140 -14.98 -8.83 -16.14
C GLY A 140 -15.35 -7.41 -15.72
N GLY A 141 -14.40 -6.68 -15.14
CA GLY A 141 -14.63 -5.31 -14.74
C GLY A 141 -13.34 -4.53 -14.55
N VAL A 142 -13.41 -3.23 -14.73
CA VAL A 142 -12.33 -2.29 -14.39
C VAL A 142 -12.64 -1.75 -13.01
N GLN A 143 -11.70 -1.82 -12.06
CA GLN A 143 -11.88 -1.21 -10.75
C GLN A 143 -11.79 0.32 -10.85
N THR A 144 -12.35 1.04 -9.87
CA THR A 144 -12.22 2.50 -9.80
C THR A 144 -10.74 2.87 -9.71
N THR A 145 -10.31 3.80 -10.56
CA THR A 145 -8.94 4.33 -10.57
C THR A 145 -8.92 5.77 -10.11
N VAL A 146 -7.89 6.13 -9.35
CA VAL A 146 -7.70 7.43 -8.70
C VAL A 146 -6.28 7.91 -8.99
N TRP A 147 -6.09 9.17 -9.36
CA TRP A 147 -4.78 9.76 -9.67
C TRP A 147 -4.61 11.14 -9.02
N ALA A 148 -3.35 11.59 -8.89
CA ALA A 148 -3.03 12.91 -8.36
C ALA A 148 -3.33 14.00 -9.40
N GLU A 149 -4.07 15.03 -9.01
CA GLU A 149 -4.31 16.22 -9.83
C GLU A 149 -3.32 17.34 -9.49
N HIS A 150 -3.33 18.38 -10.31
CA HIS A 150 -2.32 19.44 -10.28
C HIS A 150 -2.08 20.06 -8.90
N LYS A 151 -3.08 20.16 -8.03
CA LYS A 151 -2.89 20.73 -6.69
C LYS A 151 -2.06 19.79 -5.82
N LEU A 152 -2.31 18.49 -5.86
CA LEU A 152 -1.48 17.50 -5.17
C LEU A 152 -0.07 17.46 -5.77
N LEU A 153 0.05 17.46 -7.11
CA LEU A 153 1.35 17.53 -7.80
C LEU A 153 2.17 18.77 -7.36
N SER A 154 1.50 19.92 -7.23
CA SER A 154 2.10 21.16 -6.72
C SER A 154 2.59 21.00 -5.28
N ARG A 155 1.84 20.29 -4.41
CA ARG A 155 2.26 20.03 -3.02
C ARG A 155 3.43 19.07 -2.94
N ILE A 156 3.42 17.98 -3.69
CA ILE A 156 4.53 17.03 -3.80
C ILE A 156 5.82 17.78 -4.14
N LYS A 157 5.78 18.63 -5.17
CA LYS A 157 6.93 19.45 -5.58
C LYS A 157 7.33 20.47 -4.51
N ARG A 158 6.38 21.18 -3.91
CA ARG A 158 6.65 22.26 -2.94
C ARG A 158 7.27 21.75 -1.66
N PHE A 159 6.81 20.61 -1.16
CA PHE A 159 7.37 19.97 0.04
C PHE A 159 8.60 19.10 -0.26
N GLY A 160 8.91 18.87 -1.54
CA GLY A 160 10.04 18.04 -1.97
C GLY A 160 9.89 16.59 -1.53
N ILE A 161 8.67 16.05 -1.64
CA ILE A 161 8.35 14.69 -1.20
C ILE A 161 9.11 13.67 -2.07
N CYS A 162 9.77 12.73 -1.40
CA CYS A 162 10.41 11.57 -2.01
C CYS A 162 9.91 10.27 -1.34
N PHE A 163 10.43 9.11 -1.77
CA PHE A 163 10.02 7.83 -1.21
C PHE A 163 10.26 7.75 0.30
N GLU A 164 11.38 8.26 0.80
CA GLU A 164 11.75 8.24 2.23
C GLU A 164 10.74 8.95 3.13
N ASP A 165 9.92 9.84 2.58
CA ASP A 165 8.88 10.54 3.31
C ASP A 165 7.62 9.69 3.53
N ILE A 166 7.57 8.47 2.97
CA ILE A 166 6.43 7.55 2.98
C ILE A 166 6.84 6.23 3.65
N ALA A 167 6.08 5.84 4.67
CA ALA A 167 6.35 4.63 5.45
C ALA A 167 5.16 3.66 5.43
N GLN A 168 5.44 2.39 5.74
CA GLN A 168 4.40 1.39 5.99
C GLN A 168 3.90 1.48 7.44
N ASP A 169 2.61 1.22 7.63
CA ASP A 169 1.96 1.17 8.94
C ASP A 169 2.52 -0.02 9.76
N PRO A 170 3.11 0.21 10.95
CA PRO A 170 3.64 -0.87 11.77
C PRO A 170 2.55 -1.80 12.31
N GLU A 171 1.28 -1.38 12.28
CA GLU A 171 0.14 -2.20 12.69
C GLU A 171 -0.36 -3.14 11.58
N GLU A 172 0.21 -3.12 10.37
CA GLU A 172 -0.16 -4.06 9.33
C GLU A 172 0.14 -5.51 9.75
N GLU A 173 -0.85 -6.39 9.60
CA GLU A 173 -0.66 -7.83 9.80
C GLU A 173 0.39 -8.41 8.83
N ALA A 174 1.58 -8.67 9.36
CA ALA A 174 2.71 -9.20 8.60
C ALA A 174 2.61 -10.71 8.37
N ILE A 175 1.79 -11.45 9.11
CA ILE A 175 1.62 -12.90 8.93
C ILE A 175 0.38 -13.16 8.07
N ILE A 176 0.59 -13.65 6.85
CA ILE A 176 -0.48 -14.02 5.93
C ILE A 176 -0.68 -15.53 5.95
N LEU A 177 -1.84 -15.99 6.43
CA LEU A 177 -2.28 -17.38 6.25
C LEU A 177 -3.15 -17.47 5.01
N ARG A 178 -2.84 -18.37 4.08
CA ARG A 178 -3.65 -18.60 2.87
C ARG A 178 -4.47 -19.87 2.95
N GLU A 179 -5.68 -19.84 2.40
CA GLU A 179 -6.50 -21.03 2.18
C GLU A 179 -5.85 -21.96 1.15
N PRO A 180 -6.20 -23.27 1.13
CA PRO A 180 -5.90 -24.13 -0.01
C PRO A 180 -6.43 -23.51 -1.31
N LYS A 181 -5.69 -23.70 -2.40
CA LYS A 181 -6.15 -23.26 -3.71
C LYS A 181 -7.25 -24.19 -4.22
N ASP A 182 -8.35 -23.63 -4.69
CA ASP A 182 -9.38 -24.39 -5.41
C ASP A 182 -8.86 -24.89 -6.77
N ARG A 183 -8.00 -24.09 -7.42
CA ARG A 183 -7.33 -24.42 -8.69
C ARG A 183 -5.88 -23.93 -8.70
N PRO A 184 -4.94 -24.62 -9.37
CA PRO A 184 -3.52 -24.27 -9.35
C PRO A 184 -3.19 -22.84 -9.82
N ASP A 185 -3.93 -22.37 -10.82
CA ASP A 185 -3.81 -21.06 -11.47
C ASP A 185 -4.41 -19.91 -10.65
N GLN A 186 -5.25 -20.21 -9.65
CA GLN A 186 -5.86 -19.20 -8.81
C GLN A 186 -4.91 -18.72 -7.70
N ARG A 187 -4.98 -17.42 -7.40
CA ARG A 187 -4.36 -16.86 -6.20
C ARG A 187 -5.12 -17.33 -4.96
N ALA A 188 -4.42 -17.97 -4.02
CA ALA A 188 -5.01 -18.39 -2.76
C ALA A 188 -5.47 -17.17 -1.94
N LYS A 189 -6.66 -17.29 -1.34
CA LYS A 189 -7.26 -16.23 -0.51
C LYS A 189 -6.61 -16.21 0.87
N ALA A 190 -6.57 -15.03 1.48
CA ALA A 190 -6.14 -14.90 2.86
C ALA A 190 -7.22 -15.43 3.80
N LYS A 191 -6.80 -16.14 4.85
CA LYS A 191 -7.65 -16.75 5.88
C LYS A 191 -7.45 -16.04 7.20
N GLU A 192 -8.57 -15.69 7.84
CA GLU A 192 -8.57 -15.21 9.23
C GLU A 192 -8.14 -16.34 10.17
N TYR A 193 -7.36 -16.00 11.19
CA TYR A 193 -6.92 -16.96 12.21
C TYR A 193 -7.03 -16.36 13.60
N LYS A 194 -7.16 -17.21 14.61
CA LYS A 194 -7.10 -16.79 16.01
C LYS A 194 -5.65 -16.71 16.44
N ASP A 195 -5.32 -15.71 17.25
CA ASP A 195 -3.97 -15.61 17.78
C ASP A 195 -3.71 -16.74 18.79
N THR A 196 -2.58 -17.40 18.59
CA THR A 196 -1.97 -18.39 19.49
C THR A 196 -0.63 -17.84 20.00
N PRO A 197 -0.06 -18.40 21.09
CA PRO A 197 1.27 -18.01 21.57
C PRO A 197 2.34 -18.04 20.47
N GLU A 198 2.29 -19.03 19.57
CA GLU A 198 3.22 -19.17 18.45
C GLU A 198 3.06 -18.04 17.43
N THR A 199 1.83 -17.72 17.04
CA THR A 199 1.57 -16.62 16.10
C THR A 199 1.91 -15.25 16.69
N LEU A 200 1.73 -15.06 18.01
CA LEU A 200 2.12 -13.84 18.70
C LEU A 200 3.64 -13.67 18.75
N ALA A 201 4.37 -14.74 19.10
CA ALA A 201 5.82 -14.76 19.07
C ALA A 201 6.36 -14.50 17.65
N LEU A 202 5.72 -15.10 16.64
CA LEU A 202 6.07 -14.88 15.25
C LEU A 202 5.82 -13.43 14.81
N ARG A 203 4.71 -12.83 15.25
CA ARG A 203 4.37 -11.45 14.94
C ARG A 203 5.40 -10.50 15.55
N ALA A 204 5.77 -10.71 16.81
CA ALA A 204 6.82 -9.94 17.46
C ALA A 204 8.16 -10.01 16.69
N GLN A 205 8.57 -11.20 16.25
CA GLN A 205 9.78 -11.35 15.41
C GLN A 205 9.69 -10.57 14.10
N LEU A 206 8.55 -10.59 13.41
CA LEU A 206 8.36 -9.83 12.17
C LEU A 206 8.34 -8.33 12.41
N THR A 207 7.71 -7.88 13.50
CA THR A 207 7.75 -6.48 13.92
C THR A 207 9.19 -6.04 14.13
N ASP A 208 10.00 -6.80 14.86
CA ASP A 208 11.42 -6.47 15.09
C ASP A 208 12.21 -6.37 13.77
N ILE A 209 11.99 -7.30 12.84
CA ILE A 209 12.62 -7.30 11.51
C ILE A 209 12.20 -6.05 10.72
N ASN A 210 10.90 -5.77 10.65
CA ASN A 210 10.37 -4.64 9.89
C ASN A 210 10.77 -3.29 10.49
N THR A 211 10.80 -3.19 11.83
CA THR A 211 11.34 -2.01 12.51
C THR A 211 12.82 -1.80 12.19
N TRP A 212 13.62 -2.86 12.18
CA TRP A 212 15.02 -2.73 11.76
C TRP A 212 15.14 -2.29 10.29
N LEU A 213 14.41 -2.93 9.37
CA LEU A 213 14.44 -2.59 7.94
C LEU A 213 14.00 -1.15 7.65
N ALA A 214 12.98 -0.67 8.36
CA ALA A 214 12.48 0.70 8.23
C ALA A 214 13.53 1.76 8.61
N ASN A 215 14.45 1.43 9.52
CA ASN A 215 15.51 2.34 9.97
C ASN A 215 16.88 2.04 9.34
N ALA A 216 17.01 0.96 8.57
CA ALA A 216 18.26 0.57 7.96
C ALA A 216 18.61 1.51 6.80
N ASP A 217 19.89 1.90 6.72
CA ASP A 217 20.43 2.61 5.58
C ASP A 217 20.60 1.63 4.40
N LEU A 218 19.51 1.49 3.63
CA LEU A 218 19.47 0.67 2.42
C LEU A 218 19.28 1.58 1.22
N HIS A 219 20.27 1.57 0.34
CA HIS A 219 20.27 2.32 -0.89
C HIS A 219 20.29 1.38 -2.10
N CYS A 220 19.69 1.84 -3.19
CA CYS A 220 19.77 1.23 -4.52
C CYS A 220 19.98 2.37 -5.52
N ASP A 221 21.03 2.32 -6.32
CA ASP A 221 21.34 3.34 -7.32
C ASP A 221 20.53 3.20 -8.62
N LEU A 222 19.71 2.16 -8.73
CA LEU A 222 18.73 2.01 -9.81
C LEU A 222 17.53 2.95 -9.58
N PRO A 223 17.28 3.92 -10.48
CA PRO A 223 16.29 4.98 -10.26
C PRO A 223 14.83 4.48 -10.23
N GLU A 224 14.53 3.35 -10.86
CA GLU A 224 13.21 2.71 -10.84
C GLU A 224 12.91 1.94 -9.55
N VAL A 225 13.90 1.72 -8.68
CA VAL A 225 13.73 0.92 -7.46
C VAL A 225 13.27 1.82 -6.31
N ASN A 226 12.03 1.63 -5.89
CA ASN A 226 11.56 2.18 -4.63
C ASN A 226 12.18 1.40 -3.45
N THR A 227 13.25 1.93 -2.88
CA THR A 227 13.92 1.28 -1.75
C THR A 227 13.02 1.17 -0.52
N GLN A 228 11.96 1.97 -0.40
CA GLN A 228 11.01 1.90 0.72
C GLN A 228 10.04 0.71 0.63
N ASP A 229 10.00 0.00 -0.52
CA ASP A 229 9.34 -1.30 -0.62
C ASP A 229 10.18 -2.36 0.11
N ARG A 230 10.23 -2.28 1.44
CA ARG A 230 11.06 -3.12 2.32
C ARG A 230 10.29 -3.74 3.50
N TYR A 231 8.97 -3.56 3.55
CA TYR A 231 8.13 -4.17 4.59
C TYR A 231 7.88 -5.65 4.29
N LEU A 232 8.38 -6.52 5.15
CA LEU A 232 8.30 -7.96 4.97
C LEU A 232 7.04 -8.56 5.60
N ARG A 233 6.48 -9.53 4.88
CA ARG A 233 5.36 -10.36 5.31
C ARG A 233 5.78 -11.82 5.25
N ARG A 234 5.36 -12.63 6.23
CA ARG A 234 5.57 -14.08 6.22
C ARG A 234 4.32 -14.78 5.75
N ILE A 235 4.44 -15.62 4.72
CA ILE A 235 3.28 -16.24 4.06
C ILE A 235 3.25 -17.74 4.32
N PHE A 236 2.15 -18.19 4.92
CA PHE A 236 1.80 -19.59 5.14
C PHE A 236 0.67 -20.02 4.19
N ASN A 237 0.60 -21.30 3.87
CA ASN A 237 -0.32 -21.84 2.86
C ASN A 237 -1.20 -22.95 3.44
N ASN A 238 -2.24 -23.33 2.68
CA ASN A 238 -3.09 -24.48 2.98
C ASN A 238 -3.74 -24.47 4.36
N SER A 239 -4.01 -23.28 4.91
CA SER A 239 -4.53 -23.09 6.28
C SER A 239 -3.63 -23.67 7.39
N ASP A 240 -2.34 -23.84 7.12
CA ASP A 240 -1.41 -24.51 8.02
C ASP A 240 -0.13 -23.67 8.22
N PHE A 241 0.18 -23.34 9.48
CA PHE A 241 1.38 -22.59 9.86
C PHE A 241 2.67 -23.42 9.75
N ALA A 242 2.58 -24.73 9.53
CA ALA A 242 3.73 -25.57 9.21
C ALA A 242 4.09 -25.54 7.70
N GLN A 243 3.23 -24.96 6.85
CA GLN A 243 3.41 -24.98 5.39
C GLN A 243 3.72 -23.60 4.83
N GLY A 244 4.93 -23.44 4.28
CA GLY A 244 5.42 -22.16 3.76
C GLY A 244 6.32 -21.46 4.79
N GLY A 245 6.11 -20.17 5.02
CA GLY A 245 6.88 -19.38 5.98
C GLY A 245 8.00 -18.53 5.38
N ARG A 246 8.09 -18.43 4.05
CA ARG A 246 9.03 -17.54 3.35
C ARG A 246 8.63 -16.07 3.55
N LEU A 247 9.62 -15.17 3.57
CA LEU A 247 9.41 -13.73 3.69
C LEU A 247 9.17 -13.13 2.30
N TYR A 248 8.33 -12.11 2.21
CA TYR A 248 7.98 -11.44 0.96
C TYR A 248 7.78 -9.94 1.18
N GLY A 249 8.11 -9.13 0.17
CA GLY A 249 7.81 -7.70 0.13
C GLY A 249 9.03 -6.78 0.05
N GLY A 250 10.25 -7.33 0.01
CA GLY A 250 11.47 -6.55 -0.20
C GLY A 250 11.73 -6.30 -1.68
N PHE A 251 12.08 -5.07 -2.05
CA PHE A 251 12.38 -4.65 -3.43
C PHE A 251 13.47 -5.50 -4.08
N TRP A 252 14.42 -6.00 -3.27
CA TRP A 252 15.51 -6.86 -3.72
C TRP A 252 15.03 -8.23 -4.23
N GLN A 253 13.85 -8.70 -3.83
CA GLN A 253 13.36 -10.03 -4.21
C GLN A 253 13.00 -10.12 -5.69
N SER A 254 12.65 -9.01 -6.35
CA SER A 254 12.43 -8.95 -7.79
C SER A 254 13.69 -8.70 -8.60
N MET A 255 14.79 -8.31 -7.96
CA MET A 255 16.06 -8.01 -8.62
C MET A 255 16.82 -9.28 -8.97
N SER A 256 17.61 -9.25 -10.04
CA SER A 256 18.53 -10.35 -10.34
C SER A 256 19.62 -10.44 -9.28
N SER A 257 20.30 -11.59 -9.18
CA SER A 257 21.41 -11.73 -8.25
C SER A 257 22.55 -10.77 -8.56
N GLN A 258 22.76 -10.45 -9.84
CA GLN A 258 23.78 -9.51 -10.28
C GLN A 258 23.41 -8.09 -9.84
N ASP A 259 22.18 -7.64 -10.14
CA ASP A 259 21.74 -6.30 -9.76
C ASP A 259 21.79 -6.09 -8.25
N ARG A 260 21.39 -7.10 -7.47
CA ARG A 260 21.47 -7.03 -6.00
C ARG A 260 22.88 -6.83 -5.47
N GLN A 261 23.90 -7.32 -6.18
CA GLN A 261 25.29 -7.22 -5.77
C GLN A 261 25.89 -5.89 -6.21
N GLU A 262 25.56 -5.44 -7.42
CA GLU A 262 26.11 -4.23 -8.02
C GLU A 262 25.46 -2.96 -7.45
N HIS A 263 24.15 -3.00 -7.19
CA HIS A 263 23.34 -1.79 -6.98
C HIS A 263 22.89 -1.56 -5.53
N ILE A 264 22.80 -2.62 -4.70
CA ILE A 264 22.34 -2.48 -3.31
C ILE A 264 23.50 -2.19 -2.37
N MET A 265 23.41 -1.07 -1.64
CA MET A 265 24.32 -0.69 -0.58
C MET A 265 23.61 -0.76 0.78
N ILE A 266 24.34 -1.26 1.80
CA ILE A 266 23.88 -1.34 3.18
C ILE A 266 24.89 -0.60 4.04
N ASP A 267 24.46 0.40 4.81
CA ASP A 267 25.34 1.25 5.63
C ASP A 267 26.50 1.87 4.81
N GLY A 268 26.24 2.21 3.55
CA GLY A 268 27.23 2.75 2.61
C GLY A 268 28.25 1.75 2.05
N GLU A 269 28.17 0.46 2.40
CA GLU A 269 29.05 -0.59 1.85
C GLU A 269 28.34 -1.39 0.75
N CYS A 270 28.99 -1.51 -0.41
CA CYS A 270 28.60 -2.44 -1.48
C CYS A 270 28.98 -3.88 -1.06
N LYS A 271 28.14 -4.87 -1.37
CA LYS A 271 28.33 -6.28 -1.00
C LYS A 271 29.58 -6.89 -1.64
N THR A 272 30.73 -6.64 -1.05
CA THR A 272 31.90 -7.51 -1.16
C THR A 272 31.89 -8.43 0.06
N HIS A 273 32.03 -9.74 -0.15
CA HIS A 273 31.95 -10.77 0.89
C HIS A 273 32.75 -10.40 2.16
N SER A 274 32.07 -9.95 3.22
CA SER A 274 32.70 -9.78 4.54
C SER A 274 31.90 -10.52 5.59
N ASN A 275 32.44 -11.67 5.97
CA ASN A 275 31.87 -12.66 6.87
C ASN A 275 32.26 -12.32 8.31
N ASN A 276 31.49 -11.51 9.05
CA ASN A 276 31.79 -11.23 10.47
C ASN A 276 30.52 -11.06 11.35
N GLY A 277 30.30 -12.03 12.25
CA GLY A 277 29.44 -11.91 13.44
C GLY A 277 28.02 -12.50 13.36
N PRO A 278 27.54 -13.25 14.40
CA PRO A 278 26.22 -13.92 14.39
C PRO A 278 25.03 -12.95 14.40
N GLN A 279 25.16 -11.76 14.99
CA GLN A 279 24.11 -10.72 14.94
C GLN A 279 24.05 -9.98 13.60
N LYS A 280 25.18 -9.84 12.88
CA LYS A 280 25.20 -9.32 11.49
C LYS A 280 24.61 -10.33 10.51
N ARG A 281 24.78 -11.64 10.72
CA ARG A 281 24.21 -12.70 9.86
C ARG A 281 22.69 -12.63 9.78
N LEU A 282 21.96 -12.50 10.89
CA LEU A 282 20.49 -12.41 10.85
C LEU A 282 19.97 -11.14 10.13
N ARG A 283 20.71 -10.03 10.24
CA ARG A 283 20.35 -8.73 9.63
C ARG A 283 20.72 -8.64 8.14
N HIS A 284 21.83 -9.27 7.75
CA HIS A 284 22.26 -9.36 6.34
C HIS A 284 21.55 -10.48 5.58
N SER A 285 21.16 -11.58 6.24
CA SER A 285 20.44 -12.69 5.60
C SER A 285 19.06 -12.31 5.09
N ALA A 286 18.37 -11.32 5.67
CA ALA A 286 17.06 -10.89 5.18
C ALA A 286 17.11 -10.27 3.76
N VAL A 287 18.23 -9.63 3.40
CA VAL A 287 18.44 -8.93 2.11
C VAL A 287 19.32 -9.76 1.15
N VAL A 288 20.04 -10.77 1.65
CA VAL A 288 21.01 -11.57 0.89
C VAL A 288 20.59 -13.03 0.69
N ALA A 289 19.83 -13.62 1.63
CA ALA A 289 19.51 -15.04 1.62
C ALA A 289 18.05 -15.27 1.24
N GLU A 290 17.73 -15.09 -0.05
CA GLU A 290 16.52 -15.63 -0.67
C GLU A 290 16.59 -15.69 -2.20
#